data_AF-A0A1F7W720-F1
#
_entry.id   AF-A0A1F7W720-F1
#
_cell.length_a   1.000
_cell.length_b   1.000
_cell.length_c   1.000
_cell.angle_alpha   90.00
_cell.angle_beta   90.00
_cell.angle_gamma   90.00
#
_symmetry.space_group_name_H-M   'P 1'
#
loop_
_entity.id
_entity.type
_entity.pdbx_description
1 polymer ?
#
loop_
_entity_poly.entity_id
_entity_poly.type
_entity_poly.pdbx_seq_one_letter_code
_entity_poly.pdbx_strand_id
1 'polypeptide(L)' 'MPFLLLGIILVLLGLFMFRLGKKKHSHEFELGSMGLFIGGIVLILLYGFFYRGLTLFGG' A
#
# COMPACT_ATOMS: atom_id res chain seq x y z
N MET A 1 14.22 -7.33 4.20
CA MET A 1 13.34 -6.16 4.02
C MET A 1 12.37 -6.25 2.79
N PRO A 2 11.92 -7.42 2.29
CA PRO A 2 11.13 -7.47 1.05
C PRO A 2 9.68 -6.93 1.21
N PHE A 3 9.07 -7.06 2.40
CA PHE A 3 7.67 -6.68 2.63
C PHE A 3 7.42 -5.17 2.61
N LEU A 4 8.35 -4.37 3.12
CA LEU A 4 8.25 -2.91 3.10
C LEU A 4 8.35 -2.39 1.65
N LEU A 5 9.27 -2.96 0.87
CA LEU A 5 9.43 -2.68 -0.56
C LEU A 5 8.16 -3.05 -1.33
N LEU A 6 7.55 -4.20 -1.02
CA LEU A 6 6.30 -4.67 -1.63
C LEU A 6 5.12 -3.74 -1.32
N GLY A 7 5.03 -3.24 -0.07
CA GLY A 7 4.04 -2.24 0.32
C GLY A 7 4.20 -0.92 -0.45
N ILE A 8 5.43 -0.43 -0.62
CA ILE A 8 5.71 0.79 -1.40
C ILE A 8 5.32 0.60 -2.88
N ILE A 9 5.64 -0.57 -3.46
CA ILE A 9 5.29 -0.90 -4.85
C ILE A 9 3.76 -0.90 -5.02
N LEU A 10 3.00 -1.51 -4.10
CA LEU A 10 1.54 -1.51 -4.13
C LEU A 10 0.95 -0.10 -4.05
N VAL A 11 1.51 0.77 -3.20
CA VAL A 11 1.08 2.17 -3.10
C VAL A 11 1.33 2.93 -4.39
N LEU A 12 2.52 2.78 -4.99
CA LEU A 12 2.86 3.41 -6.27
C LEU A 12 1.98 2.89 -7.41
N LEU A 13 1.70 1.58 -7.43
CA LEU A 13 0.83 0.95 -8.41
C LEU A 13 -0.61 1.47 -8.27
N GLY A 14 -1.12 1.56 -7.04
CA GLY A 14 -2.44 2.15 -6.74
C GLY A 14 -2.54 3.59 -7.23
N LEU A 15 -1.53 4.44 -6.96
CA LEU A 15 -1.49 5.82 -7.46
C LEU A 15 -1.47 5.90 -8.99
N PHE A 16 -0.70 5.03 -9.64
CA PHE A 16 -0.63 4.96 -11.10
C PHE A 16 -1.97 4.54 -11.70
N MET A 17 -2.58 3.48 -11.16
CA MET A 17 -3.89 3.00 -11.62
C MET A 17 -5.00 4.01 -11.34
N PHE A 18 -4.93 4.76 -10.24
CA PHE A 18 -5.88 5.84 -9.93
C PHE A 18 -5.83 6.95 -10.98
N ARG A 19 -4.62 7.39 -11.37
CA ARG A 19 -4.44 8.35 -12.47
C ARG A 19 -4.95 7.81 -13.81
N LEU A 20 -4.74 6.52 -14.06
CA LEU A 20 -5.21 5.86 -15.28
C LEU A 20 -6.75 5.74 -15.31
N GLY A 21 -7.36 5.37 -14.17
CA GLY A 21 -8.80 5.27 -13.98
C GLY A 21 -9.50 6.61 -14.19
N LYS A 22 -8.95 7.68 -13.62
CA LYS A 22 -9.39 9.05 -13.88
C LYS A 22 -9.36 9.42 -15.36
N LYS A 23 -8.26 9.11 -16.06
CA LYS A 23 -8.14 9.36 -17.51
C LYS A 23 -9.17 8.59 -18.33
N LYS A 24 -9.55 7.39 -17.89
CA LYS A 24 -10.51 6.52 -18.59
C LYS A 24 -11.96 6.73 -18.14
N HIS A 25 -12.24 7.64 -17.19
CA HIS A 25 -13.56 7.79 -16.55
C HIS A 25 -14.18 6.45 -16.10
N SER A 26 -13.32 5.49 -15.72
CA SER A 26 -13.75 4.16 -15.32
C SER A 26 -13.80 4.10 -13.79
N HIS A 27 -15.01 4.10 -13.27
CA HIS A 27 -15.29 4.10 -11.84
C HIS A 27 -14.77 2.83 -11.14
N GLU A 28 -14.78 1.69 -11.85
CA GLU A 28 -14.26 0.41 -11.37
C GLU A 28 -12.74 0.45 -11.18
N PHE A 29 -12.02 1.13 -12.08
CA PHE A 29 -10.57 1.33 -11.96
C PHE A 29 -10.22 2.26 -10.79
N GLU A 30 -11.01 3.32 -10.56
CA GLU A 30 -10.81 4.18 -9.38
C GLU A 30 -11.00 3.41 -8.08
N LEU A 31 -12.08 2.63 -7.95
CA LEU A 31 -12.33 1.82 -6.75
C LEU A 31 -11.24 0.75 -6.52
N GLY A 32 -10.84 0.02 -7.57
CA GLY A 32 -9.77 -0.97 -7.48
C GLY A 32 -8.42 -0.35 -7.10
N SER A 33 -8.12 0.83 -7.63
CA SER A 33 -6.88 1.56 -7.32
C SER A 33 -6.82 2.09 -5.89
N MET A 34 -7.94 2.54 -5.33
CA MET A 34 -8.05 2.90 -3.92
C MET A 34 -7.83 1.69 -3.02
N GLY A 35 -8.39 0.52 -3.39
CA GLY A 35 -8.16 -0.74 -2.67
C GLY A 35 -6.67 -1.13 -2.63
N LEU A 36 -5.97 -1.03 -3.76
CA LEU A 36 -4.52 -1.28 -3.85
C LEU A 36 -3.70 -0.30 -3.00
N PHE A 37 -4.09 0.97 -3.02
CA PHE A 37 -3.43 2.01 -2.24
C PHE A 37 -3.59 1.78 -0.73
N ILE A 38 -4.81 1.52 -0.27
CA ILE A 38 -5.10 1.23 1.15
C ILE A 38 -4.38 -0.04 1.58
N GLY A 39 -4.44 -1.11 0.77
CA GLY A 39 -3.75 -2.37 1.06
C GLY A 39 -2.23 -2.19 1.21
N GLY A 40 -1.61 -1.40 0.33
CA GLY A 40 -0.19 -1.06 0.44
C GLY A 40 0.17 -0.31 1.73
N ILE A 41 -0.64 0.68 2.12
CA ILE A 41 -0.44 1.43 3.37
C ILE A 41 -0.57 0.52 4.60
N VAL A 42 -1.60 -0.34 4.64
CA VAL A 42 -1.80 -1.29 5.73
C VAL A 42 -0.62 -2.24 5.86
N LEU A 43 -0.07 -2.72 4.73
CA LEU A 43 1.12 -3.59 4.73
C LEU A 43 2.35 -2.89 5.34
N ILE A 44 2.55 -1.61 4.99
CA ILE A 44 3.64 -0.78 5.52
C ILE A 44 3.47 -0.57 7.03
N LEU A 45 2.24 -0.26 7.48
CA LEU A 45 1.93 -0.04 8.88
C LEU A 45 2.09 -1.29 9.73
N LEU A 46 1.59 -2.44 9.25
CA LEU A 46 1.79 -3.74 9.92
C LEU A 46 3.26 -4.06 10.08
N TYR A 47 4.06 -3.81 9.04
CA TYR A 47 5.50 -4.01 9.12
C TYR A 47 6.15 -3.07 10.13
N GLY A 48 5.79 -1.78 10.13
CA GLY A 48 6.30 -0.81 11.10
C GLY A 48 5.92 -1.15 12.54
N PHE A 49 4.68 -1.61 12.76
CA PHE A 49 4.21 -2.08 14.07
C PHE A 49 4.96 -3.34 14.52
N PHE A 50 5.16 -4.30 13.61
CA PHE A 50 5.93 -5.51 13.89
C PHE A 50 7.38 -5.19 14.28
N TYR A 51 8.03 -4.29 13.54
CA TYR A 51 9.40 -3.85 13.83
C TYR A 51 9.49 -3.12 15.17
N ARG A 52 8.53 -2.23 15.46
CA ARG A 52 8.45 -1.51 16.73
C ARG A 52 8.15 -2.43 17.91
N GLY A 53 7.29 -3.43 17.72
CA GLY A 53 7.00 -4.48 18.70
C GLY A 53 8.23 -5.34 18.99
N LEU A 54 8.99 -5.72 17.97
CA LEU A 54 10.25 -6.45 18.12
C LEU A 54 11.28 -5.65 18.95
N THR A 55 11.38 -4.34 18.73
CA THR A 55 12.29 -3.48 19.50
C THR A 55 11.82 -3.18 20.92
N LEU A 56 10.52 -3.29 21.22
CA LEU A 56 9.96 -3.01 22.56
C LEU A 56 9.89 -4.25 23.45
N PHE A 57 9.72 -5.45 22.87
CA PHE A 57 9.62 -6.70 23.63
C PHE A 57 10.89 -7.58 23.55
N GLY A 58 11.86 -7.23 22.70
CA GLY A 58 13.08 -8.02 22.47
C GLY A 58 14.40 -7.29 22.77
N GLY A 59 14.36 -6.18 23.51
CA GLY A 59 15.54 -5.41 23.94
C GLY A 59 15.80 -5.52 25.42
#